data_AF-A0A7S2FXS4-F1
#
_entry.id   AF-A0A7S2FXS4-F1
#
_cell.length_a   1.000
_cell.length_b   1.000
_cell.length_c   1.000
_cell.angle_alpha   90.00
_cell.angle_beta   90.00
_cell.angle_gamma   90.00
#
_symmetry.space_group_name_H-M   'P 1'
#
loop_
_entity.id
_entity.type
_entity.pdbx_description
1 polymer ?
#
loop_
_entity_poly.entity_id
_entity_poly.type
_entity_poly.pdbx_seq_one_letter_code
_entity_poly.pdbx_strand_id
1 'polypeptide(L)'
;ARSNMGAAASVVNNDIKDDVAKPVDASDLQEDELRGEVQRLRTSLRKVADVASAHAFVSNDEPISSPKQPTLMDNCLLFLPPSAVVELGLEPNMDDKGDVEKTMWAGRVWELRALLAVKYKEQFAKIQETEISPEASARLEEIMNDPVKKKLLSRMGSTWKGVAFRRRCGLSVLERLKWANLKGTLIYAHGSGGCSWDNYRICRMCCKMNMLIIAPDGFAYPQNSAMGQMRHKAILPLHKSTDEVDYYAGDLIYSSGASGDMTYSTKADKVLDDPDSFRKMYEKCYQLRRSELHFIISRLPQFIKTMGFFLGGTSEGAMTVARFDDQRYGEQVCGRFINSFGMEYCYFTPTVEAGKLGGQLDVPTVNIIGTKDEFFGPIDSVAKIVVEDEVSGYGDKQLDGNGYNTMVEQGVDCGLVCVLEDGVHSPCNTHDNFLRPLFSTFFTRPGQIWELDDIWDVDSQLRELMSVTHRTDDPKNTCNVTEIFAHRMKFPQKLTLRRIEALNSISQNFDAEIAEMMKEEMETIEKDQSNVKAMLDGVRKDHVNGFVAKLPEKKNFYEADKQTIVKHKKVKNHH
;
A
#
# COMPACT_ATOMS: atom_id res chain seq x y z
N ALA A 1 17.88 14.55 43.36
CA ALA A 1 17.30 14.88 44.69
C ALA A 1 16.10 13.97 44.88
N ARG A 2 16.23 12.75 45.44
CA ARG A 2 16.22 12.34 46.86
C ARG A 2 15.13 12.99 47.75
N SER A 3 14.40 12.06 48.38
CA SER A 3 13.73 12.04 49.70
C SER A 3 12.37 12.72 49.93
N ASN A 4 11.35 11.92 50.27
CA ASN A 4 10.80 11.75 51.64
C ASN A 4 9.73 10.62 51.59
N MET A 5 9.89 9.44 52.19
CA MET A 5 9.85 9.06 53.63
C MET A 5 8.60 9.50 54.40
N GLY A 6 7.89 8.53 54.99
CA GLY A 6 6.86 8.73 56.01
C GLY A 6 6.00 7.50 56.29
N ALA A 7 6.51 6.59 57.13
CA ALA A 7 5.86 5.37 57.59
C ALA A 7 4.93 5.58 58.80
N ALA A 8 3.85 4.77 58.84
CA ALA A 8 3.36 3.94 59.95
C ALA A 8 2.99 4.54 61.32
N ALA A 9 1.78 4.19 61.80
CA ALA A 9 1.55 3.61 63.15
C ALA A 9 0.10 3.14 63.34
N SER A 10 -0.02 1.95 63.91
CA SER A 10 -1.20 1.23 64.40
C SER A 10 -1.72 1.75 65.74
N VAL A 11 -3.03 1.66 66.01
CA VAL A 11 -3.57 1.33 67.35
C VAL A 11 -4.88 0.54 67.20
N VAL A 12 -4.96 -0.54 68.00
CA VAL A 12 -6.07 -1.47 68.23
C VAL A 12 -6.99 -0.91 69.33
N ASN A 13 -8.32 -1.04 69.20
CA ASN A 13 -9.16 -1.62 70.26
C ASN A 13 -10.58 -1.96 69.81
N ASN A 14 -11.06 -3.06 70.39
CA ASN A 14 -12.31 -3.77 70.17
C ASN A 14 -13.57 -2.97 70.53
N ASP A 15 -14.71 -3.29 69.92
CA ASP A 15 -15.85 -3.79 70.71
C ASP A 15 -16.96 -4.42 69.85
N ILE A 16 -17.54 -5.45 70.43
CA ILE A 16 -18.59 -6.36 69.97
C ILE A 16 -19.93 -5.62 69.80
N LYS A 17 -20.72 -5.94 68.77
CA LYS A 17 -22.20 -6.07 68.86
C LYS A 17 -22.88 -6.60 67.58
N ASP A 18 -23.63 -7.66 67.82
CA ASP A 18 -24.93 -8.04 67.25
C ASP A 18 -25.02 -8.44 65.76
N ASP A 19 -24.92 -9.76 65.54
CA ASP A 19 -25.48 -10.49 64.41
C ASP A 19 -27.00 -10.36 64.40
N VAL A 20 -27.52 -9.49 63.54
CA VAL A 20 -28.89 -9.58 63.04
C VAL A 20 -28.81 -9.86 61.54
N ALA A 21 -29.14 -11.09 61.16
CA ALA A 21 -29.26 -11.50 59.76
C ALA A 21 -30.31 -10.63 59.07
N LYS A 22 -29.85 -9.69 58.23
CA LYS A 22 -30.73 -8.97 57.32
C LYS A 22 -31.29 -9.95 56.28
N PRO A 23 -32.59 -9.86 55.94
CA PRO A 23 -33.14 -10.64 54.84
C PRO A 23 -32.42 -10.22 53.55
N VAL A 24 -31.84 -11.19 52.86
CA VAL A 24 -31.19 -11.01 51.56
C VAL A 24 -32.27 -10.52 50.58
N ASP A 25 -32.08 -9.33 50.03
CA ASP A 25 -33.00 -8.74 49.07
C ASP A 25 -32.96 -9.55 47.76
N ALA A 26 -34.11 -9.80 47.16
CA ALA A 26 -34.21 -10.64 45.95
C ALA A 26 -33.47 -10.03 44.75
N SER A 27 -33.16 -8.74 44.79
CA SER A 27 -32.31 -8.05 43.82
C SER A 27 -30.84 -8.41 43.93
N ASP A 28 -30.34 -8.67 45.14
CA ASP A 28 -28.92 -8.98 45.38
C ASP A 28 -28.61 -10.41 44.90
N LEU A 29 -29.58 -11.32 45.01
CA LEU A 29 -29.51 -12.67 44.46
C LEU A 29 -29.43 -12.67 42.92
N GLN A 30 -30.14 -11.75 42.23
CA GLN A 30 -30.06 -11.61 40.77
C GLN A 30 -28.73 -11.00 40.32
N GLU A 31 -28.16 -10.07 41.09
CA GLU A 31 -26.87 -9.46 40.74
C GLU A 31 -25.71 -10.45 40.90
N ASP A 32 -25.74 -11.30 41.94
CA ASP A 32 -24.75 -12.36 42.15
C ASP A 32 -24.85 -13.49 41.11
N GLU A 33 -26.06 -13.82 40.66
CA GLU A 33 -26.27 -14.75 39.53
C GLU A 33 -25.66 -14.20 38.23
N LEU A 34 -25.94 -12.94 37.92
CA LEU A 34 -25.38 -12.24 36.76
C LEU A 34 -23.85 -12.13 36.82
N ARG A 35 -23.28 -11.83 38.00
CA ARG A 35 -21.82 -11.80 38.20
C ARG A 35 -21.20 -13.19 38.03
N GLY A 36 -21.85 -14.22 38.56
CA GLY A 36 -21.45 -15.61 38.39
C GLY A 36 -21.45 -16.04 36.92
N GLU A 37 -22.47 -15.65 36.16
CA GLU A 37 -22.60 -15.98 34.75
C GLU A 37 -21.60 -15.22 33.87
N VAL A 38 -21.36 -13.94 34.15
CA VAL A 38 -20.30 -13.14 33.50
C VAL A 38 -18.91 -13.75 33.77
N GLN A 39 -18.66 -14.22 35.00
CA GLN A 39 -17.39 -14.84 35.36
C GLN A 39 -17.20 -16.21 34.68
N ARG A 40 -18.27 -17.02 34.56
CA ARG A 40 -18.25 -18.26 33.78
C ARG A 40 -17.97 -17.98 32.30
N LEU A 41 -18.65 -17.00 31.71
CA LEU A 41 -18.42 -16.59 30.31
C LEU A 41 -16.97 -16.13 30.08
N ARG A 42 -16.40 -15.34 31.01
CA ARG A 42 -14.98 -14.94 30.95
C ARG A 42 -14.01 -16.11 31.03
N THR A 43 -14.31 -17.10 31.88
CA THR A 43 -13.46 -18.28 32.07
C THR A 43 -13.54 -19.20 30.85
N SER A 44 -14.72 -19.38 30.27
CA SER A 44 -14.91 -20.09 29.00
C SER A 44 -14.19 -19.38 27.84
N LEU A 45 -14.28 -18.05 27.76
CA LEU A 45 -13.54 -17.24 26.78
C LEU A 45 -12.02 -17.41 26.90
N ARG A 46 -11.47 -17.49 28.13
CA ARG A 46 -10.04 -17.77 28.35
C ARG A 46 -9.65 -19.17 27.90
N LYS A 47 -10.43 -20.20 28.26
CA LYS A 47 -10.17 -21.57 27.79
C LYS A 47 -10.21 -21.69 26.26
N VAL A 48 -11.09 -20.96 25.60
CA VAL A 48 -11.14 -20.89 24.12
C VAL A 48 -9.89 -20.20 23.56
N ALA A 49 -9.41 -19.14 24.21
CA ALA A 49 -8.17 -18.46 23.82
C ALA A 49 -6.94 -19.36 24.00
N ASP A 50 -6.89 -20.14 25.08
CA ASP A 50 -5.80 -21.08 25.37
C ASP A 50 -5.80 -22.29 24.41
N VAL A 51 -6.98 -22.78 24.00
CA VAL A 51 -7.09 -23.83 22.96
C VAL A 51 -6.75 -23.28 21.56
N ALA A 52 -6.92 -21.98 21.33
CA ALA A 52 -6.52 -21.32 20.08
C ALA A 52 -5.01 -21.06 19.98
N SER A 53 -4.24 -21.22 21.07
CA SER A 53 -2.79 -20.97 21.11
C SER A 53 -1.94 -22.14 20.62
N ALA A 54 -2.51 -23.33 20.42
CA ALA A 54 -1.93 -24.32 19.52
C ALA A 54 -2.24 -23.83 18.10
N HIS A 55 -1.31 -23.06 17.51
CA HIS A 55 -1.51 -22.33 16.24
C HIS A 55 -1.76 -23.26 15.05
N ALA A 56 -2.97 -23.81 14.96
CA ALA A 56 -3.48 -24.37 13.73
C ALA A 56 -3.66 -23.20 12.76
N PHE A 57 -2.81 -23.19 11.72
CA PHE A 57 -2.99 -22.32 10.57
C PHE A 57 -4.25 -22.76 9.82
N VAL A 58 -5.06 -21.81 9.38
CA VAL A 58 -6.11 -22.12 8.40
C VAL A 58 -5.46 -22.23 7.02
N SER A 59 -5.70 -23.35 6.35
CA SER A 59 -5.10 -23.61 5.03
C SER A 59 -5.72 -22.73 3.94
N ASN A 60 -4.91 -22.38 2.95
CA ASN A 60 -5.38 -21.70 1.74
C ASN A 60 -6.18 -22.64 0.82
N ASP A 61 -6.17 -23.95 1.08
CA ASP A 61 -6.99 -24.96 0.38
C ASP A 61 -8.44 -25.03 0.85
N GLU A 62 -8.78 -24.33 1.93
CA GLU A 62 -10.14 -24.33 2.46
C GLU A 62 -11.15 -23.82 1.43
N PRO A 63 -12.33 -24.46 1.30
CA PRO A 63 -13.34 -24.07 0.32
C PRO A 63 -13.99 -22.73 0.71
N ILE A 64 -13.38 -21.64 0.27
CA ILE A 64 -13.90 -20.29 0.39
C ILE A 64 -14.66 -19.89 -0.88
N SER A 65 -15.70 -19.07 -0.71
CA SER A 65 -16.49 -18.56 -1.83
C SER A 65 -16.47 -17.04 -1.84
N SER A 66 -16.37 -16.48 -3.04
CA SER A 66 -16.43 -15.04 -3.22
C SER A 66 -17.79 -14.50 -2.76
N PRO A 67 -17.84 -13.29 -2.21
CA PRO A 67 -19.12 -12.70 -1.84
C PRO A 67 -20.00 -12.49 -3.07
N LYS A 68 -21.31 -12.80 -2.97
CA LYS A 68 -22.28 -12.62 -4.09
C LYS A 68 -22.31 -11.21 -4.69
N GLN A 69 -21.98 -10.21 -3.87
CA GLN A 69 -21.90 -8.80 -4.26
C GLN A 69 -20.62 -8.23 -3.65
N PRO A 70 -19.47 -8.39 -4.31
CA PRO A 70 -18.20 -7.89 -3.79
C PRO A 70 -18.20 -6.36 -3.81
N THR A 71 -17.64 -5.77 -2.76
CA THR A 71 -17.45 -4.32 -2.62
C THR A 71 -16.04 -3.93 -3.07
N LEU A 72 -15.80 -2.62 -3.24
CA LEU A 72 -14.44 -2.09 -3.47
C LEU A 72 -13.46 -2.60 -2.41
N MET A 73 -13.91 -2.64 -1.16
CA MET A 73 -13.08 -3.09 -0.05
C MET A 73 -12.77 -4.58 -0.12
N ASP A 74 -13.73 -5.41 -0.55
CA ASP A 74 -13.54 -6.86 -0.65
C ASP A 74 -12.38 -7.21 -1.57
N ASN A 75 -12.24 -6.48 -2.69
CA ASN A 75 -11.21 -6.73 -3.70
C ASN A 75 -9.91 -5.96 -3.49
N CYS A 76 -9.79 -5.16 -2.43
CA CYS A 76 -8.50 -4.59 -2.05
C CYS A 76 -7.50 -5.72 -1.76
N LEU A 77 -6.29 -5.59 -2.28
CA LEU A 77 -5.21 -6.53 -2.01
C LEU A 77 -4.57 -6.19 -0.67
N LEU A 78 -4.19 -7.23 0.06
CA LEU A 78 -3.45 -7.18 1.29
C LEU A 78 -2.18 -8.00 1.14
N PHE A 79 -1.07 -7.46 1.63
CA PHE A 79 0.15 -8.22 1.86
C PHE A 79 0.43 -8.17 3.35
N LEU A 80 0.39 -9.36 3.97
CA LEU A 80 0.52 -9.56 5.39
C LEU A 80 1.94 -10.04 5.70
N PRO A 81 2.70 -9.30 6.54
CA PRO A 81 4.04 -9.69 6.92
C PRO A 81 4.01 -10.94 7.82
N PRO A 82 5.16 -11.60 8.06
CA PRO A 82 5.19 -12.84 8.81
C PRO A 82 4.54 -12.75 10.20
N SER A 83 4.73 -11.63 10.91
CA SER A 83 4.11 -11.45 12.22
C SER A 83 2.57 -11.38 12.16
N ALA A 84 2.01 -10.79 11.10
CA ALA A 84 0.57 -10.73 10.88
C ALA A 84 -0.02 -12.09 10.46
N VAL A 85 0.72 -12.85 9.65
CA VAL A 85 0.35 -14.22 9.26
C VAL A 85 0.23 -15.12 10.49
N VAL A 86 1.22 -15.04 11.39
CA VAL A 86 1.21 -15.78 12.67
C VAL A 86 0.07 -15.31 13.57
N GLU A 87 -0.10 -14.00 13.77
CA GLU A 87 -1.16 -13.44 14.63
C GLU A 87 -2.57 -13.87 14.17
N LEU A 88 -2.80 -13.88 12.85
CA LEU A 88 -4.07 -14.31 12.28
C LEU A 88 -4.18 -15.85 12.19
N GLY A 89 -3.05 -16.54 12.30
CA GLY A 89 -2.88 -17.97 12.09
C GLY A 89 -3.40 -18.39 10.72
N LEU A 90 -2.82 -17.79 9.68
CA LEU A 90 -3.03 -18.13 8.27
C LEU A 90 -1.86 -19.00 7.78
N GLU A 91 -2.14 -19.91 6.86
CA GLU A 91 -1.07 -20.57 6.11
C GLU A 91 -0.40 -19.57 5.15
N PRO A 92 0.94 -19.41 5.17
CA PRO A 92 1.62 -18.49 4.26
C PRO A 92 1.51 -18.98 2.80
N ASN A 93 1.38 -18.05 1.85
CA ASN A 93 1.31 -18.34 0.41
C ASN A 93 2.28 -17.51 -0.43
N MET A 94 3.12 -16.69 0.19
CA MET A 94 4.06 -15.81 -0.49
C MET A 94 5.42 -15.80 0.24
N ASP A 95 6.49 -15.77 -0.54
CA ASP A 95 7.88 -15.60 -0.12
C ASP A 95 8.43 -14.25 -0.63
N ASP A 96 9.65 -13.88 -0.25
CA ASP A 96 10.40 -12.82 -0.90
C ASP A 96 11.54 -13.40 -1.75
N LYS A 97 12.21 -12.55 -2.53
CA LYS A 97 13.35 -12.91 -3.38
C LYS A 97 14.38 -13.77 -2.65
N GLY A 98 14.54 -14.99 -3.13
CA GLY A 98 15.51 -15.98 -2.68
C GLY A 98 15.27 -16.55 -1.29
N ASP A 99 14.08 -16.33 -0.71
CA ASP A 99 13.61 -17.13 0.40
C ASP A 99 13.26 -18.54 -0.10
N VAL A 100 13.55 -19.56 0.71
CA VAL A 100 13.20 -20.97 0.43
C VAL A 100 11.78 -21.29 0.91
N GLU A 101 11.33 -20.59 1.94
CA GLU A 101 10.05 -20.84 2.61
C GLU A 101 9.15 -19.62 2.51
N LYS A 102 7.87 -19.88 2.21
CA LYS A 102 6.82 -18.88 2.30
C LYS A 102 6.56 -18.54 3.74
N THR A 103 6.67 -17.26 4.07
CA THR A 103 6.44 -16.73 5.42
C THR A 103 5.43 -15.60 5.44
N MET A 104 5.04 -15.10 4.28
CA MET A 104 4.09 -14.00 4.11
C MET A 104 2.79 -14.52 3.49
N TRP A 105 1.77 -13.67 3.52
CA TRP A 105 0.50 -13.96 2.87
C TRP A 105 0.09 -12.79 1.97
N ALA A 106 -0.37 -13.10 0.77
CA ALA A 106 -0.95 -12.14 -0.15
C ALA A 106 -2.30 -12.65 -0.67
N GLY A 107 -3.29 -11.75 -0.67
CA GLY A 107 -4.63 -12.06 -1.10
C GLY A 107 -5.56 -10.88 -0.92
N ARG A 108 -6.85 -11.10 -1.15
CA ARG A 108 -7.89 -10.06 -1.07
C ARG A 108 -8.51 -10.01 0.32
N VAL A 109 -9.04 -8.85 0.69
CA VAL A 109 -9.72 -8.67 1.99
C VAL A 109 -10.85 -9.68 2.20
N TRP A 110 -11.60 -10.04 1.15
CA TRP A 110 -12.67 -11.05 1.28
C TRP A 110 -12.13 -12.46 1.52
N GLU A 111 -11.01 -12.82 0.91
CA GLU A 111 -10.35 -14.13 1.09
C GLU A 111 -9.89 -14.27 2.53
N LEU A 112 -9.22 -13.24 3.06
CA LEU A 112 -8.83 -13.18 4.47
C LEU A 112 -10.03 -13.39 5.40
N ARG A 113 -11.14 -12.70 5.15
CA ARG A 113 -12.35 -12.84 5.98
C ARG A 113 -12.95 -14.24 5.91
N ALA A 114 -12.95 -14.84 4.73
CA ALA A 114 -13.47 -16.18 4.52
C ALA A 114 -12.63 -17.23 5.27
N LEU A 115 -11.30 -17.15 5.18
CA LEU A 115 -10.38 -18.01 5.93
C LEU A 115 -10.53 -17.84 7.44
N LEU A 116 -10.61 -16.60 7.94
CA LEU A 116 -10.85 -16.35 9.37
C LEU A 116 -12.22 -16.86 9.83
N ALA A 117 -13.22 -16.88 8.95
CA ALA A 117 -14.54 -17.45 9.26
C ALA A 117 -14.50 -18.97 9.34
N VAL A 118 -13.69 -19.67 8.52
CA VAL A 118 -13.46 -21.12 8.63
C VAL A 118 -12.87 -21.44 10.01
N LYS A 119 -11.75 -20.80 10.37
CA LYS A 119 -11.12 -20.95 11.68
C LYS A 119 -12.08 -20.67 12.85
N TYR A 120 -12.88 -19.62 12.73
CA TYR A 120 -13.88 -19.30 13.76
C TYR A 120 -14.95 -20.39 13.88
N LYS A 121 -15.44 -20.96 12.76
CA LYS A 121 -16.41 -22.06 12.77
C LYS A 121 -15.84 -23.30 13.46
N GLU A 122 -14.59 -23.66 13.18
CA GLU A 122 -13.92 -24.80 13.83
C GLU A 122 -13.77 -24.59 15.34
N GLN A 123 -13.37 -23.38 15.75
CA GLN A 123 -13.32 -23.02 17.17
C GLN A 123 -14.69 -23.09 17.83
N PHE A 124 -15.75 -22.62 17.14
CA PHE A 124 -17.11 -22.72 17.63
C PHE A 124 -17.62 -24.16 17.74
N ALA A 125 -17.28 -25.02 16.77
CA ALA A 125 -17.62 -26.44 16.82
C ALA A 125 -16.98 -27.13 18.05
N LYS A 126 -15.78 -26.71 18.48
CA LYS A 126 -15.14 -27.20 19.71
C LYS A 126 -15.80 -26.70 21.00
N ILE A 127 -16.49 -25.55 20.94
CA ILE A 127 -17.21 -24.97 22.08
C ILE A 127 -18.63 -25.58 22.19
N GLN A 128 -19.20 -26.03 21.07
CA GLN A 128 -20.54 -26.58 21.00
C GLN A 128 -20.56 -28.09 21.28
N GLU A 129 -20.72 -28.42 22.56
CA GLU A 129 -21.49 -29.59 23.03
C GLU A 129 -22.21 -29.25 24.36
N THR A 130 -22.86 -28.08 24.44
CA THR A 130 -23.97 -27.92 25.39
C THR A 130 -25.23 -27.75 24.57
N GLU A 131 -25.98 -28.84 24.39
CA GLU A 131 -27.34 -28.78 23.87
C GLU A 131 -28.10 -27.71 24.65
N ILE A 132 -28.81 -26.83 23.92
CA ILE A 132 -29.73 -25.88 24.54
C ILE A 132 -30.74 -26.74 25.32
N SER A 133 -30.85 -26.52 26.63
CA SER A 133 -31.76 -27.34 27.45
C SER A 133 -33.18 -27.24 26.89
N PRO A 134 -34.01 -28.30 27.01
CA PRO A 134 -35.40 -28.28 26.55
C PRO A 134 -36.18 -27.06 27.07
N GLU A 135 -35.88 -26.66 28.32
CA GLU A 135 -36.46 -25.47 28.98
C GLU A 135 -36.04 -24.16 28.28
N ALA A 136 -34.75 -24.01 27.95
CA ALA A 136 -34.25 -22.85 27.23
C ALA A 136 -34.82 -22.78 25.79
N SER A 137 -34.99 -23.93 25.15
CA SER A 137 -35.64 -24.03 23.83
C SER A 137 -37.11 -23.61 23.89
N ALA A 138 -37.87 -24.12 24.86
CA ALA A 138 -39.27 -23.75 25.07
C ALA A 138 -39.43 -22.25 25.37
N ARG A 139 -38.55 -21.68 26.20
CA ARG A 139 -38.52 -20.24 26.48
C ARG A 139 -38.21 -19.41 25.23
N LEU A 140 -37.31 -19.89 24.37
CA LEU A 140 -36.98 -19.22 23.11
C LEU A 140 -38.19 -19.24 22.16
N GLU A 141 -38.90 -20.36 22.06
CA GLU A 141 -40.14 -20.46 21.27
C GLU A 141 -41.23 -19.52 21.79
N GLU A 142 -41.42 -19.43 23.10
CA GLU A 142 -42.36 -18.48 23.71
C GLU A 142 -42.01 -17.03 23.33
N ILE A 143 -40.73 -16.65 23.41
CA ILE A 143 -40.23 -15.34 22.99
C ILE A 143 -40.47 -15.09 21.50
N MET A 144 -40.31 -16.12 20.66
CA MET A 144 -40.50 -16.03 19.21
C MET A 144 -41.98 -15.95 18.80
N ASN A 145 -42.88 -16.48 19.64
CA ASN A 145 -44.34 -16.44 19.44
C ASN A 145 -44.97 -15.12 19.91
N ASP A 146 -44.35 -14.41 20.85
CA ASP A 146 -44.76 -13.06 21.26
C ASP A 146 -44.53 -12.06 20.11
N PRO A 147 -45.59 -11.42 19.55
CA PRO A 147 -45.47 -10.51 18.41
C PRO A 147 -44.57 -9.29 18.68
N VAL A 148 -44.55 -8.79 19.92
CA VAL A 148 -43.76 -7.62 20.31
C VAL A 148 -42.29 -8.00 20.39
N LYS A 149 -41.97 -9.11 21.06
CA LYS A 149 -40.59 -9.62 21.17
C LYS A 149 -40.05 -10.06 19.81
N LYS A 150 -40.87 -10.71 18.98
CA LYS A 150 -40.51 -11.05 17.59
C LYS A 150 -40.15 -9.81 16.77
N LYS A 151 -40.93 -8.73 16.89
CA LYS A 151 -40.63 -7.45 16.23
C LYS A 151 -39.31 -6.85 16.74
N LEU A 152 -39.05 -6.92 18.04
CA LEU A 152 -37.79 -6.46 18.63
C LEU A 152 -36.60 -7.28 18.12
N LEU A 153 -36.69 -8.61 18.12
CA LEU A 153 -35.65 -9.52 17.59
C LEU A 153 -35.40 -9.29 16.10
N SER A 154 -36.45 -9.07 15.31
CA SER A 154 -36.32 -8.71 13.89
C SER A 154 -35.58 -7.38 13.70
N ARG A 155 -35.86 -6.38 14.54
CA ARG A 155 -35.15 -5.10 14.54
C ARG A 155 -33.68 -5.29 14.94
N MET A 156 -33.41 -6.04 16.01
CA MET A 156 -32.04 -6.37 16.44
C MET A 156 -31.27 -7.09 15.34
N GLY A 157 -31.87 -8.10 14.72
CA GLY A 157 -31.27 -8.84 13.60
C GLY A 157 -30.99 -7.93 12.41
N SER A 158 -31.89 -7.00 12.09
CA SER A 158 -31.67 -5.98 11.05
C SER A 158 -30.52 -5.03 11.41
N THR A 159 -30.45 -4.57 12.66
CA THR A 159 -29.34 -3.74 13.16
C THR A 159 -28.01 -4.49 13.08
N TRP A 160 -27.96 -5.76 13.48
CA TRP A 160 -26.76 -6.61 13.41
C TRP A 160 -26.33 -6.87 11.97
N LYS A 161 -27.27 -7.15 11.06
CA LYS A 161 -26.98 -7.24 9.61
C LYS A 161 -26.37 -5.93 9.10
N GLY A 162 -26.91 -4.78 9.52
CA GLY A 162 -26.35 -3.47 9.17
C GLY A 162 -24.95 -3.25 9.74
N VAL A 163 -24.69 -3.65 10.99
CA VAL A 163 -23.35 -3.56 11.61
C VAL A 163 -22.36 -4.49 10.89
N ALA A 164 -22.75 -5.73 10.61
CA ALA A 164 -21.93 -6.70 9.88
C ALA A 164 -21.60 -6.19 8.47
N PHE A 165 -22.57 -5.62 7.77
CA PHE A 165 -22.36 -5.00 6.47
C PHE A 165 -21.38 -3.81 6.55
N ARG A 166 -21.55 -2.90 7.52
CA ARG A 166 -20.60 -1.78 7.71
C ARG A 166 -19.18 -2.25 8.02
N ARG A 167 -19.03 -3.28 8.86
CA ARG A 167 -17.73 -3.91 9.16
C ARG A 167 -17.13 -4.53 7.90
N ARG A 168 -17.94 -5.18 7.06
CA ARG A 168 -17.54 -5.71 5.76
C ARG A 168 -17.10 -4.60 4.79
N CYS A 169 -17.72 -3.43 4.85
CA CYS A 169 -17.31 -2.29 4.03
C CYS A 169 -16.08 -1.54 4.56
N GLY A 170 -15.44 -1.99 5.65
CA GLY A 170 -14.23 -1.36 6.20
C GLY A 170 -13.10 -2.35 6.43
N LEU A 171 -11.96 -1.89 6.95
CA LEU A 171 -10.80 -2.75 7.20
C LEU A 171 -10.75 -3.27 8.64
N SER A 172 -11.89 -3.36 9.32
CA SER A 172 -11.95 -3.76 10.74
C SER A 172 -11.42 -5.16 11.03
N VAL A 173 -11.29 -6.02 10.00
CA VAL A 173 -10.64 -7.33 10.13
C VAL A 173 -9.17 -7.19 10.58
N LEU A 174 -8.53 -6.08 10.22
CA LEU A 174 -7.15 -5.77 10.56
C LEU A 174 -6.99 -5.27 12.01
N GLU A 175 -8.07 -4.98 12.75
CA GLU A 175 -7.98 -4.60 14.18
C GLU A 175 -7.31 -5.68 15.04
N ARG A 176 -7.32 -6.94 14.57
CA ARG A 176 -6.57 -8.04 15.20
C ARG A 176 -5.06 -7.85 15.16
N LEU A 177 -4.55 -7.08 14.19
CA LEU A 177 -3.12 -6.86 14.00
C LEU A 177 -2.54 -5.76 14.88
N LYS A 178 -3.34 -5.14 15.76
CA LYS A 178 -2.90 -4.07 16.66
C LYS A 178 -1.65 -4.45 17.47
N TRP A 179 -1.51 -5.74 17.79
CA TRP A 179 -0.40 -6.27 18.60
C TRP A 179 0.56 -7.17 17.82
N ALA A 180 0.43 -7.22 16.49
CA ALA A 180 1.27 -8.06 15.62
C ALA A 180 2.69 -7.48 15.41
N ASN A 181 3.12 -6.53 16.25
CA ASN A 181 4.44 -5.89 16.17
C ASN A 181 4.79 -5.37 14.75
N LEU A 182 3.83 -4.74 14.07
CA LEU A 182 4.03 -4.18 12.72
C LEU A 182 4.97 -2.97 12.78
N LYS A 183 5.87 -2.81 11.81
CA LYS A 183 6.72 -1.61 11.70
C LYS A 183 5.96 -0.41 11.15
N GLY A 184 4.88 -0.64 10.43
CA GLY A 184 4.06 0.41 9.83
C GLY A 184 3.03 -0.16 8.86
N THR A 185 2.29 0.74 8.22
CA THR A 185 1.33 0.40 7.15
C THR A 185 1.63 1.22 5.91
N LEU A 186 1.68 0.57 4.74
CA LEU A 186 1.80 1.21 3.44
C LEU A 186 0.47 1.08 2.68
N ILE A 187 -0.07 2.21 2.23
CA ILE A 187 -1.16 2.23 1.25
C ILE A 187 -0.52 2.40 -0.13
N TYR A 188 -0.61 1.37 -0.95
CA TYR A 188 0.11 1.30 -2.22
C TYR A 188 -0.83 1.45 -3.42
N ALA A 189 -0.64 2.51 -4.21
CA ALA A 189 -1.33 2.73 -5.47
C ALA A 189 -0.52 2.11 -6.62
N HIS A 190 -1.05 1.04 -7.22
CA HIS A 190 -0.44 0.43 -8.39
C HIS A 190 -0.53 1.32 -9.65
N GLY A 191 0.32 1.06 -10.64
CA GLY A 191 0.32 1.70 -11.96
C GLY A 191 -0.79 1.23 -12.90
N SER A 192 -0.74 1.66 -14.17
CA SER A 192 -1.78 1.39 -15.18
C SER A 192 -1.91 -0.10 -15.56
N GLY A 193 -0.93 -0.93 -15.21
CA GLY A 193 -0.95 -2.39 -15.40
C GLY A 193 -1.68 -3.19 -14.31
N GLY A 194 -2.12 -2.55 -13.22
CA GLY A 194 -2.61 -3.27 -12.03
C GLY A 194 -1.48 -3.58 -11.04
N CYS A 195 -1.79 -4.34 -9.98
CA CYS A 195 -0.80 -4.75 -8.98
C CYS A 195 0.03 -5.96 -9.47
N SER A 196 0.68 -5.80 -10.61
CA SER A 196 1.52 -6.79 -11.28
C SER A 196 2.93 -6.23 -11.51
N TRP A 197 3.87 -7.08 -11.92
CA TRP A 197 5.28 -6.74 -12.18
C TRP A 197 5.90 -6.07 -10.94
N ASP A 198 6.56 -4.92 -11.10
CA ASP A 198 7.19 -4.16 -10.04
C ASP A 198 6.23 -3.74 -8.92
N ASN A 199 4.95 -3.52 -9.22
CA ASN A 199 3.97 -3.19 -8.18
C ASN A 199 3.87 -4.30 -7.14
N TYR A 200 3.84 -5.56 -7.60
CA TYR A 200 3.75 -6.71 -6.72
C TYR A 200 5.08 -6.94 -5.97
N ARG A 201 6.21 -6.79 -6.67
CA ARG A 201 7.56 -6.92 -6.09
C ARG A 201 7.84 -5.89 -5.01
N ILE A 202 7.50 -4.62 -5.23
CA ILE A 202 7.63 -3.55 -4.22
C ILE A 202 6.73 -3.86 -3.01
N CYS A 203 5.48 -4.28 -3.23
CA CYS A 203 4.60 -4.68 -2.13
C CYS A 203 5.20 -5.85 -1.32
N ARG A 204 5.73 -6.88 -1.99
CA ARG A 204 6.39 -8.04 -1.38
C ARG A 204 7.64 -7.64 -0.60
N MET A 205 8.48 -6.79 -1.16
CA MET A 205 9.69 -6.25 -0.53
C MET A 205 9.37 -5.47 0.75
N CYS A 206 8.43 -4.54 0.68
CA CYS A 206 7.98 -3.77 1.85
C CYS A 206 7.31 -4.68 2.90
N CYS A 207 6.52 -5.67 2.46
CA CYS A 207 5.91 -6.66 3.33
C CYS A 207 6.96 -7.46 4.11
N LYS A 208 8.05 -7.89 3.45
CA LYS A 208 9.16 -8.58 4.11
C LYS A 208 9.84 -7.74 5.18
N MET A 209 9.83 -6.41 5.03
CA MET A 209 10.32 -5.46 6.04
C MET A 209 9.37 -5.31 7.24
N ASN A 210 8.33 -6.14 7.34
CA ASN A 210 7.32 -6.15 8.38
C ASN A 210 6.35 -4.96 8.34
N MET A 211 6.09 -4.45 7.13
CA MET A 211 5.04 -3.46 6.84
C MET A 211 3.76 -4.18 6.43
N LEU A 212 2.61 -3.75 6.94
CA LEU A 212 1.31 -4.15 6.41
C LEU A 212 1.04 -3.39 5.11
N ILE A 213 0.77 -4.07 4.00
CA ILE A 213 0.47 -3.40 2.73
C ILE A 213 -1.01 -3.50 2.41
N ILE A 214 -1.61 -2.37 2.07
CA ILE A 214 -2.99 -2.24 1.61
C ILE A 214 -2.95 -1.64 0.21
N ALA A 215 -3.25 -2.45 -0.81
CA ALA A 215 -3.16 -2.05 -2.21
C ALA A 215 -4.55 -2.02 -2.87
N PRO A 216 -5.15 -0.82 -3.05
CA PRO A 216 -6.45 -0.71 -3.72
C PRO A 216 -6.32 -1.14 -5.19
N ASP A 217 -7.02 -2.21 -5.54
CA ASP A 217 -6.95 -2.84 -6.86
C ASP A 217 -8.02 -2.27 -7.79
N GLY A 218 -7.60 -1.33 -8.61
CA GLY A 218 -8.44 -0.63 -9.56
C GLY A 218 -8.99 -1.50 -10.69
N PHE A 219 -8.44 -2.71 -10.90
CA PHE A 219 -8.83 -3.62 -11.97
C PHE A 219 -9.76 -4.74 -11.51
N ALA A 220 -9.90 -4.93 -10.20
CA ALA A 220 -10.68 -6.02 -9.64
C ALA A 220 -12.15 -5.66 -9.39
N TYR A 221 -12.65 -4.55 -9.92
CA TYR A 221 -14.07 -4.23 -9.81
C TYR A 221 -14.93 -5.23 -10.59
N PRO A 222 -16.16 -5.54 -10.12
CA PRO A 222 -17.09 -6.35 -10.89
C PRO A 222 -17.32 -5.75 -12.27
N GLN A 223 -17.18 -6.56 -13.31
CA GLN A 223 -17.26 -6.11 -14.70
C GLN A 223 -18.59 -5.43 -15.04
N ASN A 224 -19.68 -5.79 -14.35
CA ASN A 224 -21.00 -5.20 -14.50
C ASN A 224 -21.23 -3.92 -13.67
N SER A 225 -20.23 -3.46 -12.91
CA SER A 225 -20.28 -2.18 -12.20
C SER A 225 -19.73 -1.05 -13.08
N ALA A 226 -20.14 0.20 -12.83
CA ALA A 226 -19.62 1.35 -13.56
C ALA A 226 -18.08 1.43 -13.52
N MET A 227 -17.47 1.08 -12.38
CA MET A 227 -16.02 1.05 -12.19
C MET A 227 -15.36 -0.09 -12.99
N GLY A 228 -15.99 -1.27 -13.06
CA GLY A 228 -15.48 -2.40 -13.82
C GLY A 228 -15.62 -2.22 -15.34
N GLN A 229 -16.62 -1.46 -15.79
CA GLN A 229 -16.73 -1.05 -17.19
C GLN A 229 -15.62 -0.07 -17.60
N MET A 230 -15.16 0.76 -16.66
CA MET A 230 -14.02 1.66 -16.89
C MET A 230 -12.71 0.87 -17.01
N ARG A 231 -12.46 -0.09 -16.10
CA ARG A 231 -11.28 -0.95 -16.20
C ARG A 231 -11.48 -2.27 -15.45
N HIS A 232 -11.05 -3.36 -16.08
CA HIS A 232 -11.19 -4.70 -15.51
C HIS A 232 -10.06 -5.64 -15.96
N LYS A 233 -9.64 -6.49 -15.04
CA LYS A 233 -8.89 -7.73 -15.29
C LYS A 233 -9.56 -8.88 -14.54
N ALA A 234 -9.62 -10.04 -15.18
CA ALA A 234 -10.02 -11.26 -14.51
C ALA A 234 -9.01 -11.61 -13.42
N ILE A 235 -9.52 -12.08 -12.28
CA ILE A 235 -8.75 -12.29 -11.04
C ILE A 235 -8.36 -13.77 -10.96
N LEU A 236 -7.11 -14.05 -10.56
CA LEU A 236 -6.67 -15.40 -10.20
C LEU A 236 -7.18 -15.78 -8.79
N PRO A 237 -7.42 -17.08 -8.53
CA PRO A 237 -7.74 -17.54 -7.17
C PRO A 237 -6.59 -17.27 -6.20
N LEU A 238 -6.89 -17.31 -4.90
CA LEU A 238 -5.88 -17.26 -3.84
C LEU A 238 -4.83 -18.35 -4.05
N HIS A 239 -3.55 -17.97 -4.06
CA HIS A 239 -2.44 -18.91 -4.12
C HIS A 239 -2.38 -19.79 -2.87
N LYS A 240 -2.03 -21.05 -3.08
CA LYS A 240 -1.78 -22.05 -2.06
C LYS A 240 -0.34 -21.98 -1.55
N SER A 241 -0.09 -22.62 -0.42
CA SER A 241 1.28 -22.81 0.09
C SER A 241 2.16 -23.61 -0.87
N THR A 242 1.57 -24.51 -1.68
CA THR A 242 2.29 -25.34 -2.65
C THR A 242 2.48 -24.70 -4.03
N ASP A 243 1.77 -23.62 -4.35
CA ASP A 243 1.82 -23.02 -5.69
C ASP A 243 3.17 -22.32 -5.95
N GLU A 244 3.66 -22.31 -7.18
CA GLU A 244 4.85 -21.53 -7.52
C GLU A 244 4.49 -20.05 -7.64
N VAL A 245 5.13 -19.19 -6.84
CA VAL A 245 4.93 -17.73 -6.82
C VAL A 245 6.26 -17.02 -7.05
N ASP A 246 6.85 -17.28 -8.22
CA ASP A 246 8.11 -16.71 -8.67
C ASP A 246 8.12 -15.17 -8.51
N TYR A 247 9.14 -14.67 -7.81
CA TYR A 247 9.38 -13.24 -7.59
C TYR A 247 9.46 -12.45 -8.91
N TYR A 248 10.01 -13.05 -9.96
CA TYR A 248 10.18 -12.41 -11.26
C TYR A 248 9.00 -12.61 -12.20
N ALA A 249 7.95 -13.33 -11.80
CA ALA A 249 6.73 -13.45 -12.60
C ALA A 249 6.10 -12.08 -12.88
N GLY A 250 5.61 -11.90 -14.10
CA GLY A 250 4.96 -10.66 -14.52
C GLY A 250 3.58 -10.47 -13.89
N ASP A 251 2.77 -11.52 -13.80
CA ASP A 251 1.42 -11.43 -13.22
C ASP A 251 1.15 -12.64 -12.33
N LEU A 252 0.86 -12.38 -11.06
CA LEU A 252 0.52 -13.40 -10.07
C LEU A 252 -0.93 -13.26 -9.58
N ILE A 253 -1.68 -12.25 -10.02
CA ILE A 253 -3.01 -11.95 -9.43
C ILE A 253 -4.11 -11.80 -10.48
N TYR A 254 -3.77 -11.64 -11.75
CA TYR A 254 -4.73 -11.55 -12.84
C TYR A 254 -4.55 -12.68 -13.85
N SER A 255 -5.67 -13.14 -14.42
CA SER A 255 -5.72 -14.19 -15.43
C SER A 255 -6.02 -13.66 -16.84
N SER A 256 -6.21 -12.34 -16.98
CA SER A 256 -6.47 -11.70 -18.27
C SER A 256 -5.69 -10.41 -18.45
N GLY A 257 -5.60 -9.98 -19.71
CA GLY A 257 -5.23 -8.60 -20.04
C GLY A 257 -6.27 -7.59 -19.53
N ALA A 258 -5.89 -6.32 -19.56
CA ALA A 258 -6.75 -5.21 -19.18
C ALA A 258 -7.85 -4.96 -20.24
N SER A 259 -9.05 -4.58 -19.78
CA SER A 259 -10.20 -4.23 -20.62
C SER A 259 -11.00 -3.07 -20.02
N GLY A 260 -11.75 -2.32 -20.83
CA GLY A 260 -12.59 -1.20 -20.39
C GLY A 260 -12.14 0.15 -20.93
N ASP A 261 -13.01 1.16 -20.83
CA ASP A 261 -12.86 2.47 -21.49
C ASP A 261 -11.67 3.30 -20.98
N MET A 262 -11.16 3.00 -19.78
CA MET A 262 -10.02 3.64 -19.13
C MET A 262 -8.79 2.73 -19.09
N THR A 263 -8.75 1.69 -19.92
CA THR A 263 -7.54 0.92 -20.16
C THR A 263 -6.80 1.50 -21.35
N TYR A 264 -5.54 1.88 -21.13
CA TYR A 264 -4.75 2.57 -22.13
C TYR A 264 -3.36 1.96 -22.21
N SER A 265 -2.80 2.01 -23.41
CA SER A 265 -1.37 1.83 -23.65
C SER A 265 -0.87 3.19 -24.12
N THR A 266 -0.02 3.79 -23.30
CA THR A 266 0.58 5.07 -23.63
C THR A 266 1.54 4.88 -24.80
N LYS A 267 1.25 5.58 -25.90
CA LYS A 267 2.16 5.74 -27.04
C LYS A 267 2.14 7.20 -27.46
N ALA A 268 3.30 7.75 -27.82
CA ALA A 268 3.42 9.18 -28.10
C ALA A 268 2.58 9.60 -29.32
N ASP A 269 2.51 8.79 -30.37
CA ASP A 269 1.66 9.01 -31.56
C ASP A 269 0.19 9.26 -31.17
N LYS A 270 -0.37 8.38 -30.34
CA LYS A 270 -1.77 8.49 -29.91
C LYS A 270 -2.01 9.74 -29.07
N VAL A 271 -1.05 10.13 -28.24
CA VAL A 271 -1.14 11.35 -27.44
C VAL A 271 -1.11 12.58 -28.34
N LEU A 272 -0.24 12.59 -29.35
CA LEU A 272 -0.11 13.70 -30.31
C LEU A 272 -1.30 13.79 -31.27
N ASP A 273 -1.94 12.66 -31.60
CA ASP A 273 -3.13 12.61 -32.45
C ASP A 273 -4.38 13.23 -31.79
N ASP A 274 -4.53 13.10 -30.47
CA ASP A 274 -5.66 13.64 -29.70
C ASP A 274 -5.26 14.02 -28.26
N PRO A 275 -4.47 15.09 -28.08
CA PRO A 275 -3.92 15.46 -26.78
C PRO A 275 -5.00 15.79 -25.76
N ASP A 276 -6.11 16.40 -26.18
CA ASP A 276 -7.20 16.77 -25.28
C ASP A 276 -7.98 15.57 -24.74
N SER A 277 -8.18 14.54 -25.56
CA SER A 277 -8.79 13.29 -25.08
C SER A 277 -7.89 12.59 -24.08
N PHE A 278 -6.58 12.52 -24.33
CA PHE A 278 -5.61 11.95 -23.39
C PHE A 278 -5.53 12.73 -22.07
N ARG A 279 -5.47 14.07 -22.11
CA ARG A 279 -5.51 14.91 -20.88
C ARG A 279 -6.77 14.61 -20.06
N LYS A 280 -7.93 14.54 -20.71
CA LYS A 280 -9.21 14.21 -20.05
C LYS A 280 -9.21 12.80 -19.48
N MET A 281 -8.64 11.83 -20.19
CA MET A 281 -8.53 10.45 -19.73
C MET A 281 -7.62 10.36 -18.50
N TYR A 282 -6.41 10.92 -18.55
CA TYR A 282 -5.49 10.90 -17.41
C TYR A 282 -6.05 11.62 -16.18
N GLU A 283 -6.75 12.75 -16.39
CA GLU A 283 -7.43 13.44 -15.28
C GLU A 283 -8.56 12.59 -14.69
N LYS A 284 -9.35 11.90 -15.52
CA LYS A 284 -10.37 10.95 -15.01
C LYS A 284 -9.72 9.80 -14.23
N CYS A 285 -8.62 9.23 -14.71
CA CYS A 285 -7.86 8.21 -13.98
C CYS A 285 -7.39 8.73 -12.63
N TYR A 286 -6.81 9.94 -12.58
CA TYR A 286 -6.41 10.58 -11.35
C TYR A 286 -7.57 10.74 -10.35
N GLN A 287 -8.70 11.32 -10.77
CA GLN A 287 -9.84 11.53 -9.88
C GLN A 287 -10.41 10.21 -9.35
N LEU A 288 -10.40 9.17 -10.17
CA LEU A 288 -10.78 7.82 -9.78
C LEU A 288 -9.87 7.28 -8.66
N ARG A 289 -8.56 7.25 -8.91
CA ARG A 289 -7.55 6.75 -7.96
C ARG A 289 -7.50 7.58 -6.68
N ARG A 290 -7.63 8.91 -6.78
CA ARG A 290 -7.76 9.82 -5.63
C ARG A 290 -8.98 9.46 -4.78
N SER A 291 -10.12 9.20 -5.40
CA SER A 291 -11.34 8.79 -4.69
C SER A 291 -11.17 7.45 -3.99
N GLU A 292 -10.48 6.49 -4.61
CA GLU A 292 -10.12 5.20 -4.01
C GLU A 292 -9.23 5.40 -2.77
N LEU A 293 -8.19 6.25 -2.84
CA LEU A 293 -7.35 6.56 -1.68
C LEU A 293 -8.15 7.18 -0.53
N HIS A 294 -9.01 8.17 -0.80
CA HIS A 294 -9.90 8.73 0.22
C HIS A 294 -10.83 7.66 0.82
N PHE A 295 -11.39 6.79 -0.02
CA PHE A 295 -12.28 5.72 0.43
C PHE A 295 -11.57 4.75 1.38
N ILE A 296 -10.34 4.35 1.06
CA ILE A 296 -9.55 3.40 1.85
C ILE A 296 -9.08 4.03 3.16
N ILE A 297 -8.48 5.22 3.11
CA ILE A 297 -7.95 5.91 4.30
C ILE A 297 -9.05 6.17 5.33
N SER A 298 -10.24 6.62 4.89
CA SER A 298 -11.37 6.87 5.79
C SER A 298 -11.82 5.61 6.55
N ARG A 299 -11.52 4.42 6.04
CA ARG A 299 -11.94 3.11 6.56
C ARG A 299 -10.82 2.32 7.24
N LEU A 300 -9.63 2.91 7.40
CA LEU A 300 -8.56 2.30 8.16
C LEU A 300 -8.98 2.07 9.62
N PRO A 301 -8.53 0.97 10.24
CA PRO A 301 -8.58 0.76 11.68
C PRO A 301 -8.04 1.94 12.46
N GLN A 302 -8.55 2.17 13.67
CA GLN A 302 -8.12 3.32 14.47
C GLN A 302 -6.65 3.22 14.87
N PHE A 303 -6.14 2.00 15.13
CA PHE A 303 -4.73 1.81 15.49
C PHE A 303 -3.78 2.21 14.34
N ILE A 304 -4.13 1.92 13.08
CA ILE A 304 -3.36 2.36 11.91
C ILE A 304 -3.38 3.88 11.80
N LYS A 305 -4.55 4.51 11.94
CA LYS A 305 -4.65 5.99 11.92
C LYS A 305 -3.86 6.65 13.05
N THR A 306 -3.71 5.96 14.19
CA THR A 306 -2.98 6.48 15.36
C THR A 306 -1.47 6.31 15.21
N MET A 307 -1.01 5.18 14.66
CA MET A 307 0.41 4.97 14.36
C MET A 307 0.88 5.76 13.13
N GLY A 308 -0.06 6.14 12.28
CA GLY A 308 0.21 6.72 10.97
C GLY A 308 0.44 5.65 9.90
N PHE A 309 0.49 6.09 8.64
CA PHE A 309 0.68 5.24 7.47
C PHE A 309 1.51 5.96 6.42
N PHE A 310 2.12 5.18 5.54
CA PHE A 310 2.85 5.66 4.37
C PHE A 310 1.97 5.58 3.13
N LEU A 311 2.23 6.46 2.18
CA LEU A 311 1.69 6.39 0.82
C LEU A 311 2.79 5.95 -0.14
N GLY A 312 2.46 5.14 -1.13
CA GLY A 312 3.41 4.73 -2.15
C GLY A 312 2.70 4.47 -3.45
N GLY A 313 3.38 4.69 -4.57
CA GLY A 313 2.84 4.27 -5.85
C GLY A 313 3.89 4.22 -6.94
N THR A 314 3.53 3.54 -8.03
CA THR A 314 4.35 3.44 -9.25
C THR A 314 3.57 3.96 -10.45
N SER A 315 4.19 4.73 -11.35
CA SER A 315 3.61 5.20 -12.62
C SER A 315 2.27 5.95 -12.41
N GLU A 316 1.13 5.48 -12.96
CA GLU A 316 -0.21 6.03 -12.67
C GLU A 316 -0.49 6.19 -11.17
N GLY A 317 -0.09 5.21 -10.37
CA GLY A 317 -0.24 5.25 -8.93
C GLY A 317 0.68 6.28 -8.27
N ALA A 318 1.90 6.45 -8.79
CA ALA A 318 2.85 7.46 -8.33
C ALA A 318 2.34 8.88 -8.63
N MET A 319 1.83 9.12 -9.85
CA MET A 319 1.16 10.39 -10.20
C MET A 319 -0.03 10.66 -9.27
N THR A 320 -0.80 9.63 -8.93
CA THR A 320 -1.91 9.80 -7.98
C THR A 320 -1.39 10.22 -6.61
N VAL A 321 -0.39 9.53 -6.06
CA VAL A 321 0.19 9.81 -4.74
C VAL A 321 0.88 11.18 -4.71
N ALA A 322 1.59 11.55 -5.77
CA ALA A 322 2.25 12.86 -5.90
C ALA A 322 1.24 14.00 -5.78
N ARG A 323 0.12 13.89 -6.51
CA ARG A 323 -0.92 14.93 -6.58
C ARG A 323 -1.94 14.87 -5.44
N PHE A 324 -1.91 13.82 -4.62
CA PHE A 324 -2.92 13.56 -3.61
C PHE A 324 -2.93 14.64 -2.52
N ASP A 325 -4.07 15.31 -2.35
CA ASP A 325 -4.27 16.26 -1.27
C ASP A 325 -4.52 15.52 0.06
N ASP A 326 -3.44 15.31 0.80
CA ASP A 326 -3.42 14.64 2.09
C ASP A 326 -3.55 15.58 3.30
N GLN A 327 -3.74 16.89 3.11
CA GLN A 327 -3.84 17.88 4.21
C GLN A 327 -4.90 17.52 5.24
N ARG A 328 -5.99 16.89 4.79
CA ARG A 328 -7.08 16.46 5.68
C ARG A 328 -6.72 15.31 6.62
N TYR A 329 -5.58 14.64 6.41
CA TYR A 329 -5.09 13.56 7.25
C TYR A 329 -4.01 14.01 8.23
N GLY A 330 -3.47 15.22 8.05
CA GLY A 330 -2.48 15.81 8.94
C GLY A 330 -1.28 14.88 9.13
N GLU A 331 -0.87 14.74 10.39
CA GLU A 331 0.27 13.92 10.84
C GLU A 331 0.06 12.40 10.65
N GLN A 332 -1.10 11.94 10.16
CA GLN A 332 -1.32 10.51 9.90
C GLN A 332 -0.47 9.99 8.73
N VAL A 333 0.00 10.87 7.83
CA VAL A 333 0.85 10.47 6.70
C VAL A 333 2.31 10.61 7.11
N CYS A 334 2.98 9.48 7.37
CA CYS A 334 4.37 9.44 7.85
C CYS A 334 5.42 9.69 6.75
N GLY A 335 5.03 9.54 5.49
CA GLY A 335 5.90 9.70 4.34
C GLY A 335 5.20 9.21 3.07
N ARG A 336 5.69 9.66 1.91
CA ARG A 336 5.26 9.16 0.59
C ARG A 336 6.46 8.80 -0.30
N PHE A 337 6.32 7.75 -1.11
CA PHE A 337 7.27 7.50 -2.21
C PHE A 337 6.57 7.44 -3.56
N ILE A 338 7.25 7.95 -4.58
CA ILE A 338 6.75 8.22 -5.92
C ILE A 338 7.73 7.56 -6.90
N ASN A 339 7.36 6.37 -7.36
CA ASN A 339 8.22 5.52 -8.18
C ASN A 339 7.84 5.61 -9.66
N SER A 340 8.84 5.75 -10.53
CA SER A 340 8.67 5.82 -11.99
C SER A 340 7.67 6.90 -12.43
N PHE A 341 7.80 8.11 -11.87
CA PHE A 341 7.07 9.31 -12.29
C PHE A 341 7.87 10.56 -11.90
N GLY A 342 8.11 11.47 -12.85
CA GLY A 342 9.02 12.62 -12.67
C GLY A 342 8.49 13.76 -11.80
N MET A 343 7.17 13.86 -11.54
CA MET A 343 6.57 15.03 -10.88
C MET A 343 6.89 16.35 -11.60
N GLU A 344 6.68 16.33 -12.91
CA GLU A 344 6.85 17.49 -13.78
C GLU A 344 5.60 17.66 -14.63
N TYR A 345 5.45 18.82 -15.25
CA TYR A 345 4.41 19.02 -16.24
C TYR A 345 4.77 18.24 -17.51
N CYS A 346 4.09 17.13 -17.75
CA CYS A 346 4.30 16.29 -18.93
C CYS A 346 2.96 15.83 -19.52
N TYR A 347 3.03 14.96 -20.54
CA TYR A 347 1.86 14.39 -21.21
C TYR A 347 0.86 13.69 -20.26
N PHE A 348 1.29 13.30 -19.07
CA PHE A 348 0.49 12.57 -18.10
C PHE A 348 -0.27 13.50 -17.13
N THR A 349 0.03 14.80 -17.18
CA THR A 349 -0.53 15.82 -16.30
C THR A 349 -1.21 16.90 -17.15
N PRO A 350 -2.49 17.23 -16.89
CA PRO A 350 -3.23 18.16 -17.75
C PRO A 350 -2.76 19.62 -17.67
N THR A 351 -2.15 20.02 -16.55
CA THR A 351 -1.68 21.39 -16.29
C THR A 351 -0.36 21.39 -15.54
N VAL A 352 0.31 22.55 -15.47
CA VAL A 352 1.55 22.73 -14.71
C VAL A 352 1.36 22.40 -13.23
N GLU A 353 0.26 22.85 -12.64
CA GLU A 353 -0.12 22.54 -11.25
C GLU A 353 -0.33 21.05 -11.01
N ALA A 354 -0.80 20.31 -12.03
CA ALA A 354 -0.94 18.87 -11.94
C ALA A 354 0.40 18.12 -12.01
N GLY A 355 1.48 18.77 -12.47
CA GLY A 355 2.85 18.28 -12.38
C GLY A 355 3.45 18.39 -10.98
N LYS A 356 2.85 19.20 -10.09
CA LYS A 356 3.40 19.51 -8.77
C LYS A 356 2.92 18.55 -7.69
N LEU A 357 3.64 18.51 -6.56
CA LEU A 357 3.19 17.82 -5.36
C LEU A 357 1.93 18.48 -4.80
N GLY A 358 0.93 17.65 -4.52
CA GLY A 358 -0.26 18.01 -3.77
C GLY A 358 -0.06 17.81 -2.26
N GLY A 359 -0.96 18.42 -1.48
CA GLY A 359 -1.06 18.14 -0.05
C GLY A 359 -0.05 18.87 0.84
N GLN A 360 0.51 18.13 1.79
CA GLN A 360 1.44 18.56 2.84
C GLN A 360 2.91 18.49 2.37
N LEU A 361 3.62 19.61 2.41
CA LEU A 361 5.03 19.70 1.98
C LEU A 361 6.03 19.29 3.08
N ASP A 362 5.54 19.12 4.31
CA ASP A 362 6.27 18.62 5.47
C ASP A 362 6.28 17.09 5.55
N VAL A 363 5.49 16.40 4.72
CA VAL A 363 5.52 14.93 4.61
C VAL A 363 6.80 14.51 3.86
N PRO A 364 7.67 13.67 4.45
CA PRO A 364 8.86 13.20 3.79
C PRO A 364 8.56 12.50 2.47
N THR A 365 9.25 12.90 1.41
CA THR A 365 8.93 12.48 0.04
C THR A 365 10.15 11.89 -0.66
N VAL A 366 10.01 10.67 -1.18
CA VAL A 366 11.04 10.02 -2.02
C VAL A 366 10.55 9.92 -3.46
N ASN A 367 11.35 10.39 -4.41
CA ASN A 367 11.15 10.14 -5.84
C ASN A 367 12.20 9.16 -6.34
N ILE A 368 11.77 8.17 -7.13
CA ILE A 368 12.64 7.12 -7.67
C ILE A 368 12.34 7.03 -9.16
N ILE A 369 13.35 7.21 -10.00
CA ILE A 369 13.18 7.18 -11.45
C ILE A 369 14.45 6.72 -12.15
N GLY A 370 14.29 5.98 -13.25
CA GLY A 370 15.41 5.51 -14.05
C GLY A 370 15.84 6.50 -15.12
N THR A 371 17.13 6.57 -15.42
CA THR A 371 17.65 7.46 -16.49
C THR A 371 17.16 7.07 -17.89
N LYS A 372 16.72 5.82 -18.06
CA LYS A 372 16.16 5.26 -19.30
C LYS A 372 14.68 4.92 -19.15
N ASP A 373 13.95 5.60 -18.27
CA ASP A 373 12.49 5.46 -18.16
C ASP A 373 11.83 5.88 -19.48
N GLU A 374 11.22 4.91 -20.16
CA GLU A 374 10.67 5.08 -21.50
C GLU A 374 9.37 5.89 -21.56
N PHE A 375 8.79 6.24 -20.40
CA PHE A 375 7.58 7.04 -20.31
C PHE A 375 7.88 8.46 -19.82
N PHE A 376 8.66 8.59 -18.75
CA PHE A 376 8.86 9.84 -18.02
C PHE A 376 10.30 10.34 -18.02
N GLY A 377 11.24 9.57 -18.57
CA GLY A 377 12.65 9.97 -18.59
C GLY A 377 12.91 11.22 -19.44
N PRO A 378 14.05 11.90 -19.24
CA PRO A 378 14.38 13.13 -19.96
C PRO A 378 14.84 12.87 -21.41
N ILE A 379 15.15 11.62 -21.75
CA ILE A 379 15.72 11.19 -23.02
C ILE A 379 14.92 10.00 -23.54
N ASP A 380 14.62 9.98 -24.85
CA ASP A 380 14.00 8.85 -25.55
C ASP A 380 12.80 8.25 -24.79
N SER A 381 11.88 9.12 -24.38
CA SER A 381 10.67 8.76 -23.65
C SER A 381 9.41 9.32 -24.32
N VAL A 382 8.24 8.79 -23.96
CA VAL A 382 6.96 9.37 -24.40
C VAL A 382 6.86 10.84 -23.99
N ALA A 383 7.20 11.19 -22.75
CA ALA A 383 7.16 12.57 -22.28
C ALA A 383 8.04 13.49 -23.13
N LYS A 384 9.27 13.05 -23.44
CA LYS A 384 10.19 13.84 -24.25
C LYS A 384 9.66 14.04 -25.66
N ILE A 385 9.17 12.98 -26.32
CA ILE A 385 8.63 13.06 -27.69
C ILE A 385 7.41 13.99 -27.73
N VAL A 386 6.48 13.85 -26.78
CA VAL A 386 5.27 14.70 -26.74
C VAL A 386 5.64 16.16 -26.49
N VAL A 387 6.64 16.43 -25.65
CA VAL A 387 7.09 17.80 -25.37
C VAL A 387 7.84 18.41 -26.55
N GLU A 388 8.60 17.64 -27.31
CA GLU A 388 9.38 18.14 -28.46
C GLU A 388 8.52 18.49 -29.68
N ASP A 389 7.33 17.91 -29.80
CA ASP A 389 6.40 18.25 -30.88
C ASP A 389 5.92 19.71 -30.77
N GLU A 390 6.11 20.47 -31.86
CA GLU A 390 5.77 21.90 -31.91
C GLU A 390 4.29 22.16 -32.27
N VAL A 391 3.58 21.16 -32.77
CA VAL A 391 2.24 21.31 -33.36
C VAL A 391 1.15 20.95 -32.36
N SER A 392 1.20 19.74 -31.80
CA SER A 392 0.22 19.22 -30.84
C SER A 392 0.82 18.87 -29.48
N GLY A 393 2.15 18.93 -29.36
CA GLY A 393 2.88 18.69 -28.14
C GLY A 393 2.56 19.63 -26.97
N TYR A 394 2.72 19.13 -25.75
CA TYR A 394 2.53 19.89 -24.51
C TYR A 394 3.33 19.29 -23.36
N GLY A 395 3.46 20.05 -22.27
CA GLY A 395 4.35 19.75 -21.15
C GLY A 395 5.44 20.82 -21.03
N ASP A 396 6.31 20.66 -20.05
CA ASP A 396 7.48 21.51 -19.89
C ASP A 396 8.52 21.18 -20.96
N LYS A 397 9.05 22.19 -21.65
CA LYS A 397 10.09 22.01 -22.68
C LYS A 397 11.42 21.57 -22.06
N GLN A 398 11.63 21.83 -20.77
CA GLN A 398 12.79 21.44 -19.98
C GLN A 398 12.39 20.33 -19.00
N LEU A 399 12.24 19.11 -19.53
CA LEU A 399 12.07 17.92 -18.68
C LEU A 399 13.42 17.42 -18.17
N ASP A 400 13.57 17.39 -16.86
CA ASP A 400 14.67 16.72 -16.16
C ASP A 400 14.36 15.23 -15.94
N GLY A 401 13.08 14.85 -16.06
CA GLY A 401 12.60 13.49 -15.88
C GLY A 401 12.69 13.02 -14.44
N ASN A 402 12.71 13.94 -13.47
CA ASN A 402 12.77 13.66 -12.04
C ASN A 402 12.24 14.83 -11.21
N GLY A 403 12.01 14.56 -9.93
CA GLY A 403 11.29 15.48 -9.04
C GLY A 403 12.10 16.57 -8.36
N TYR A 404 13.40 16.68 -8.59
CA TYR A 404 14.28 17.52 -7.76
C TYR A 404 13.85 18.99 -7.79
N ASN A 405 13.76 19.58 -8.98
CA ASN A 405 13.39 20.98 -9.15
C ASN A 405 11.99 21.27 -8.58
N THR A 406 11.01 20.40 -8.83
CA THR A 406 9.66 20.51 -8.24
C THR A 406 9.69 20.53 -6.71
N MET A 407 10.45 19.62 -6.08
CA MET A 407 10.56 19.57 -4.60
C MET A 407 11.21 20.84 -4.03
N VAL A 408 12.28 21.32 -4.68
CA VAL A 408 13.00 22.53 -4.27
C VAL A 408 12.12 23.77 -4.41
N GLU A 409 11.48 23.96 -5.57
CA GLU A 409 10.61 25.10 -5.86
C GLU A 409 9.41 25.19 -4.92
N GLN A 410 8.80 24.05 -4.59
CA GLN A 410 7.68 24.02 -3.64
C GLN A 410 8.16 24.18 -2.19
N GLY A 411 9.43 23.91 -1.92
CA GLY A 411 10.01 23.98 -0.58
C GLY A 411 9.58 22.81 0.30
N VAL A 412 9.73 21.58 -0.20
CA VAL A 412 9.51 20.34 0.56
C VAL A 412 10.47 20.29 1.75
N ASP A 413 9.98 20.02 2.96
CA ASP A 413 10.84 20.06 4.16
C ASP A 413 11.90 18.95 4.15
N CYS A 414 11.52 17.72 3.73
CA CYS A 414 12.43 16.57 3.62
C CYS A 414 12.15 15.81 2.32
N GLY A 415 13.05 15.92 1.34
CA GLY A 415 12.95 15.30 0.02
C GLY A 415 14.18 14.49 -0.36
N LEU A 416 13.98 13.35 -1.00
CA LEU A 416 15.05 12.59 -1.64
C LEU A 416 14.65 12.25 -3.07
N VAL A 417 15.53 12.49 -4.03
CA VAL A 417 15.37 12.08 -5.42
C VAL A 417 16.46 11.08 -5.77
N CYS A 418 16.06 9.87 -6.18
CA CYS A 418 16.95 8.80 -6.59
C CYS A 418 16.85 8.61 -8.11
N VAL A 419 17.91 9.00 -8.82
CA VAL A 419 18.04 8.79 -10.26
C VAL A 419 18.87 7.53 -10.50
N LEU A 420 18.27 6.50 -11.08
CA LEU A 420 18.86 5.17 -11.21
C LEU A 420 19.59 5.00 -12.55
N GLU A 421 20.89 4.74 -12.51
CA GLU A 421 21.74 4.56 -13.69
C GLU A 421 21.27 3.39 -14.57
N ASP A 422 20.93 3.67 -15.83
CA ASP A 422 20.33 2.70 -16.76
C ASP A 422 18.99 2.11 -16.30
N GLY A 423 18.40 2.66 -15.25
CA GLY A 423 17.09 2.26 -14.77
C GLY A 423 16.03 2.49 -15.84
N VAL A 424 15.17 1.49 -16.03
CA VAL A 424 13.99 1.57 -16.92
C VAL A 424 12.74 1.88 -16.09
N HIS A 425 11.57 1.99 -16.73
CA HIS A 425 10.31 2.27 -16.02
C HIS A 425 9.97 1.25 -14.91
N SER A 426 10.47 0.02 -15.04
CA SER A 426 10.41 -1.02 -14.01
C SER A 426 11.77 -1.14 -13.28
N PRO A 427 12.01 -0.33 -12.22
CA PRO A 427 13.29 -0.28 -11.54
C PRO A 427 13.65 -1.57 -10.80
N CYS A 428 12.71 -2.45 -10.43
CA CYS A 428 13.08 -3.74 -9.82
C CYS A 428 13.84 -4.65 -10.80
N ASN A 429 13.72 -4.46 -12.11
CA ASN A 429 14.50 -5.25 -13.06
C ASN A 429 15.99 -4.84 -13.08
N THR A 430 16.33 -3.64 -12.61
CA THR A 430 17.68 -3.06 -12.73
C THR A 430 18.32 -2.70 -11.39
N HIS A 431 17.51 -2.44 -10.36
CA HIS A 431 17.92 -1.88 -9.06
C HIS A 431 17.17 -2.51 -7.87
N ASP A 432 16.59 -3.72 -8.00
CA ASP A 432 15.88 -4.40 -6.90
C ASP A 432 16.67 -4.39 -5.59
N ASN A 433 17.96 -4.70 -5.66
CA ASN A 433 18.83 -4.79 -4.50
C ASN A 433 19.14 -3.42 -3.86
N PHE A 434 19.12 -2.33 -4.64
CA PHE A 434 19.26 -0.96 -4.13
C PHE A 434 17.97 -0.46 -3.45
N LEU A 435 16.80 -0.83 -4.01
CA LEU A 435 15.51 -0.41 -3.45
C LEU A 435 15.26 -0.97 -2.04
N ARG A 436 15.83 -2.13 -1.71
CA ARG A 436 15.69 -2.78 -0.39
C ARG A 436 16.23 -1.92 0.76
N PRO A 437 17.52 -1.54 0.80
CA PRO A 437 18.04 -0.65 1.84
C PRO A 437 17.42 0.75 1.76
N LEU A 438 17.06 1.25 0.57
CA LEU A 438 16.36 2.52 0.42
C LEU A 438 15.03 2.53 1.18
N PHE A 439 14.15 1.57 0.90
CA PHE A 439 12.86 1.46 1.60
C PHE A 439 13.03 1.16 3.08
N SER A 440 14.02 0.33 3.45
CA SER A 440 14.32 0.07 4.86
C SER A 440 14.67 1.36 5.62
N THR A 441 15.52 2.20 5.01
CA THR A 441 15.91 3.50 5.56
C THR A 441 14.72 4.44 5.61
N PHE A 442 13.96 4.55 4.52
CA PHE A 442 12.79 5.43 4.43
C PHE A 442 11.71 5.10 5.47
N PHE A 443 11.35 3.83 5.65
CA PHE A 443 10.34 3.46 6.64
C PHE A 443 10.82 3.57 8.08
N THR A 444 12.13 3.56 8.32
CA THR A 444 12.70 3.67 9.67
C THR A 444 13.01 5.13 10.05
N ARG A 445 13.43 5.96 9.09
CA ARG A 445 13.89 7.34 9.29
C ARG A 445 13.35 8.29 8.21
N PRO A 446 12.03 8.40 8.02
CA PRO A 446 11.48 9.19 6.92
C PRO A 446 11.89 10.67 6.99
N GLY A 447 11.91 11.27 8.19
CA GLY A 447 12.30 12.67 8.39
C GLY A 447 13.78 12.99 8.08
N GLN A 448 14.64 11.97 7.97
CA GLN A 448 16.06 12.13 7.65
C GLN A 448 16.42 11.56 6.27
N ILE A 449 15.41 11.26 5.43
CA ILE A 449 15.67 10.57 4.16
C ILE A 449 16.53 11.38 3.19
N TRP A 450 16.55 12.70 3.32
CA TRP A 450 17.39 13.61 2.54
C TRP A 450 18.88 13.50 2.92
N GLU A 451 19.22 12.91 4.07
CA GLU A 451 20.59 12.64 4.54
C GLU A 451 21.04 11.20 4.20
N LEU A 452 20.50 10.59 3.12
CA LEU A 452 20.70 9.17 2.85
C LEU A 452 22.17 8.77 2.73
N ASP A 453 22.97 9.60 2.08
CA ASP A 453 24.43 9.44 1.95
C ASP A 453 25.12 9.43 3.31
N ASP A 454 24.79 10.34 4.23
CA ASP A 454 25.35 10.37 5.58
C ASP A 454 24.92 9.13 6.39
N ILE A 455 23.67 8.69 6.21
CA ILE A 455 23.16 7.46 6.84
C ILE A 455 23.89 6.23 6.30
N TRP A 456 24.21 6.19 5.00
CA TRP A 456 24.85 5.06 4.34
C TRP A 456 26.39 5.13 4.39
N ASP A 457 27.00 6.25 4.78
CA ASP A 457 28.46 6.40 4.89
C ASP A 457 29.11 5.41 5.86
N VAL A 458 28.34 4.92 6.85
CA VAL A 458 28.80 3.90 7.81
C VAL A 458 28.94 2.50 7.21
N ASP A 459 28.36 2.26 6.02
CA ASP A 459 28.43 1.00 5.30
C ASP A 459 29.11 1.23 3.94
N SER A 460 30.34 0.74 3.81
CA SER A 460 31.13 0.94 2.59
C SER A 460 30.46 0.38 1.33
N GLN A 461 29.68 -0.70 1.44
CA GLN A 461 28.98 -1.28 0.29
C GLN A 461 27.85 -0.37 -0.16
N LEU A 462 27.03 0.12 0.78
CA LEU A 462 25.92 1.02 0.48
C LEU A 462 26.41 2.38 -0.03
N ARG A 463 27.46 2.93 0.57
CA ARG A 463 28.10 4.18 0.14
C ARG A 463 28.54 4.13 -1.33
N GLU A 464 29.10 3.01 -1.78
CA GLU A 464 29.54 2.83 -3.18
C GLU A 464 28.37 2.77 -4.18
N LEU A 465 27.13 2.59 -3.73
CA LEU A 465 25.96 2.50 -4.62
C LEU A 465 25.43 3.86 -5.08
N MET A 466 25.92 4.98 -4.53
CA MET A 466 25.40 6.29 -4.90
C MET A 466 26.45 7.39 -4.89
N SER A 467 26.12 8.47 -5.60
CA SER A 467 26.79 9.76 -5.49
C SER A 467 25.75 10.86 -5.35
N VAL A 468 25.98 11.83 -4.47
CA VAL A 468 25.14 13.04 -4.37
C VAL A 468 25.40 13.93 -5.59
N THR A 469 24.36 14.28 -6.33
CA THR A 469 24.44 15.19 -7.49
C THR A 469 24.05 16.61 -7.10
N HIS A 470 22.98 16.75 -6.31
CA HIS A 470 22.51 18.05 -5.84
C HIS A 470 22.05 17.97 -4.37
N ARG A 471 22.17 19.09 -3.65
CA ARG A 471 21.67 19.25 -2.29
C ARG A 471 21.27 20.70 -2.05
N THR A 472 20.20 20.90 -1.29
CA THR A 472 19.82 22.22 -0.78
C THR A 472 20.50 22.49 0.57
N ASP A 473 21.82 22.61 0.60
CA ASP A 473 22.62 22.81 1.82
C ASP A 473 22.85 24.28 2.20
N ASP A 474 22.43 25.23 1.37
CA ASP A 474 22.50 26.67 1.71
C ASP A 474 21.64 26.96 2.96
N PRO A 475 22.19 27.56 4.03
CA PRO A 475 21.43 28.00 5.20
C PRO A 475 20.23 28.91 4.91
N LYS A 476 20.16 29.51 3.71
CA LYS A 476 19.04 30.32 3.24
C LYS A 476 17.88 29.49 2.68
N ASN A 477 18.11 28.23 2.33
CA ASN A 477 17.08 27.34 1.81
C ASN A 477 16.09 26.99 2.93
N THR A 478 14.80 26.98 2.60
CA THR A 478 13.74 26.61 3.55
C THR A 478 13.37 25.13 3.49
N CYS A 479 14.09 24.35 2.67
CA CYS A 479 13.85 22.96 2.33
C CYS A 479 15.13 22.13 2.47
N ASN A 480 14.97 20.82 2.73
CA ASN A 480 16.05 19.85 2.72
C ASN A 480 15.77 18.79 1.66
N VAL A 481 16.33 18.98 0.46
CA VAL A 481 16.18 18.08 -0.68
C VAL A 481 17.57 17.66 -1.16
N THR A 482 17.76 16.36 -1.29
CA THR A 482 18.98 15.78 -1.89
C THR A 482 18.60 14.99 -3.13
N GLU A 483 19.36 15.19 -4.21
CA GLU A 483 19.35 14.33 -5.37
C GLU A 483 20.58 13.43 -5.34
N ILE A 484 20.36 12.14 -5.53
CA ILE A 484 21.42 11.14 -5.66
C ILE A 484 21.32 10.46 -7.02
N PHE A 485 22.48 10.13 -7.56
CA PHE A 485 22.64 9.22 -8.67
C PHE A 485 22.99 7.83 -8.10
N ALA A 486 22.10 6.86 -8.28
CA ALA A 486 22.31 5.49 -7.84
C ALA A 486 22.99 4.70 -8.96
N HIS A 487 24.20 4.23 -8.70
CA HIS A 487 24.98 3.48 -9.64
C HIS A 487 24.39 2.09 -9.87
N ARG A 488 24.61 1.58 -11.08
CA ARG A 488 24.26 0.20 -11.38
C ARG A 488 25.09 -0.75 -10.52
N MET A 489 24.42 -1.74 -9.93
CA MET A 489 25.12 -2.71 -9.09
C MET A 489 26.00 -3.63 -9.93
N LYS A 490 27.15 -4.01 -9.36
CA LYS A 490 28.12 -4.95 -9.96
C LYS A 490 27.67 -6.42 -9.92
N PHE A 491 26.49 -6.69 -9.37
CA PHE A 491 25.94 -8.03 -9.18
C PHE A 491 24.56 -8.14 -9.83
N PRO A 492 24.20 -9.33 -10.35
CA PRO A 492 22.91 -9.56 -10.97
C PRO A 492 21.77 -9.24 -10.01
N GLN A 493 20.74 -8.58 -10.51
CA GLN A 493 19.58 -8.23 -9.70
C GLN A 493 18.80 -9.45 -9.26
N LYS A 494 19.01 -10.63 -9.86
CA LYS A 494 18.40 -11.89 -9.42
C LYS A 494 19.01 -12.47 -8.13
N LEU A 495 20.23 -12.08 -7.77
CA LEU A 495 20.86 -12.53 -6.54
C LEU A 495 20.34 -11.77 -5.32
N THR A 496 20.20 -12.46 -4.19
CA THR A 496 19.87 -11.82 -2.90
C THR A 496 21.06 -11.06 -2.34
N LEU A 497 20.80 -10.02 -1.54
CA LEU A 497 21.86 -9.28 -0.84
C LEU A 497 22.74 -10.20 0.02
N ARG A 498 22.14 -11.15 0.75
CA ARG A 498 22.89 -12.14 1.53
C ARG A 498 23.82 -13.00 0.66
N ARG A 499 23.39 -13.37 -0.55
CA ARG A 499 24.24 -14.11 -1.48
C ARG A 499 25.37 -13.22 -2.01
N ILE A 500 25.09 -11.94 -2.29
CA ILE A 500 26.09 -10.95 -2.70
C ILE A 500 27.14 -10.76 -1.60
N GLU A 501 26.71 -10.57 -0.34
CA GLU A 501 27.59 -10.46 0.83
C GLU A 501 28.47 -11.72 0.99
N ALA A 502 27.87 -12.91 0.85
CA ALA A 502 28.61 -14.17 0.90
C ALA A 502 29.66 -14.26 -0.22
N LEU A 503 29.31 -13.88 -1.45
CA LEU A 503 30.24 -13.86 -2.58
C LEU A 503 31.39 -12.88 -2.37
N ASN A 504 31.12 -11.68 -1.85
CA ASN A 504 32.13 -10.70 -1.47
C ASN A 504 33.12 -11.24 -0.43
N SER A 505 32.64 -12.07 0.51
CA SER A 505 33.50 -12.67 1.54
C SER A 505 34.37 -13.85 1.07
N ILE A 506 34.02 -14.50 -0.06
CA ILE A 506 34.65 -15.75 -0.51
C ILE A 506 35.70 -15.52 -1.64
N SER A 507 35.78 -14.32 -2.23
CA SER A 507 36.78 -13.76 -3.17
C SER A 507 37.67 -14.77 -3.97
N GLN A 508 37.49 -14.74 -5.30
CA GLN A 508 38.33 -15.25 -6.43
C GLN A 508 37.73 -16.36 -7.31
N ASN A 509 36.77 -17.16 -6.84
CA ASN A 509 36.29 -18.33 -7.62
C ASN A 509 34.95 -18.14 -8.36
N PHE A 510 34.24 -17.03 -8.16
CA PHE A 510 32.91 -16.82 -8.73
C PHE A 510 32.81 -15.67 -9.74
N ASP A 511 33.90 -14.95 -10.00
CA ASP A 511 33.89 -13.75 -10.85
C ASP A 511 33.42 -14.07 -12.27
N ALA A 512 33.79 -15.23 -12.81
CA ALA A 512 33.36 -15.66 -14.13
C ALA A 512 31.86 -15.98 -14.20
N GLU A 513 31.30 -16.64 -13.18
CA GLU A 513 29.86 -16.96 -13.10
C GLU A 513 29.02 -15.69 -12.94
N ILE A 514 29.47 -14.77 -12.09
CA ILE A 514 28.83 -13.46 -11.88
C ILE A 514 28.88 -12.64 -13.16
N ALA A 515 30.03 -12.61 -13.85
CA ALA A 515 30.17 -11.90 -15.12
C ALA A 515 29.23 -12.46 -16.20
N GLU A 516 29.08 -13.79 -16.29
CA GLU A 516 28.15 -14.40 -17.25
C GLU A 516 26.68 -14.07 -16.91
N MET A 517 26.27 -14.19 -15.64
CA MET A 517 24.91 -13.79 -15.23
C MET A 517 24.64 -12.31 -15.48
N MET A 518 25.61 -11.44 -15.21
CA MET A 518 25.51 -10.01 -15.51
C MET A 518 25.34 -9.77 -17.01
N LYS A 519 26.08 -10.50 -17.84
CA LYS A 519 26.01 -10.41 -19.29
C LYS A 519 24.63 -10.86 -19.81
N GLU A 520 24.09 -11.98 -19.34
CA GLU A 520 22.74 -12.42 -19.71
C GLU A 520 21.65 -11.41 -19.32
N GLU A 521 21.77 -10.82 -18.12
CA GLU A 521 20.86 -9.78 -17.65
C GLU A 521 20.97 -8.51 -18.51
N MET A 522 22.19 -8.09 -18.83
CA MET A 522 22.49 -6.97 -19.73
C MET A 522 21.89 -7.18 -21.11
N GLU A 523 22.11 -8.34 -21.73
CA GLU A 523 21.57 -8.67 -23.06
C GLU A 523 20.04 -8.62 -23.07
N THR A 524 19.40 -9.07 -21.98
CA THR A 524 17.94 -8.99 -21.83
C THR A 524 17.48 -7.53 -21.75
N ILE A 525 18.12 -6.73 -20.89
CA ILE A 525 17.80 -5.30 -20.72
C ILE A 525 18.03 -4.53 -22.03
N GLU A 526 19.15 -4.75 -22.71
CA GLU A 526 19.48 -4.09 -23.98
C GLU A 526 18.50 -4.47 -25.10
N LYS A 527 18.05 -5.73 -25.14
CA LYS A 527 17.03 -6.17 -26.07
C LYS A 527 15.70 -5.46 -25.82
N ASP A 528 15.27 -5.36 -24.57
CA ASP A 528 14.04 -4.67 -24.21
C ASP A 528 14.15 -3.17 -24.52
N GLN A 529 15.28 -2.53 -24.17
CA GLN A 529 15.58 -1.14 -24.52
C GLN A 529 15.58 -0.92 -26.04
N SER A 530 16.13 -1.86 -26.82
CA SER A 530 16.15 -1.77 -28.28
C SER A 530 14.75 -1.89 -28.87
N ASN A 531 13.90 -2.79 -28.33
CA ASN A 531 12.52 -2.93 -28.76
C ASN A 531 11.70 -1.66 -28.48
N VAL A 532 11.88 -1.09 -27.29
CA VAL A 532 11.23 0.17 -26.89
C VAL A 532 11.72 1.32 -27.77
N LYS A 533 13.04 1.45 -27.97
CA LYS A 533 13.62 2.48 -28.83
C LYS A 533 13.11 2.38 -30.26
N ALA A 534 13.07 1.17 -30.83
CA ALA A 534 12.52 0.96 -32.17
C ALA A 534 11.05 1.37 -32.27
N MET A 535 10.25 1.13 -31.22
CA MET A 535 8.87 1.59 -31.14
C MET A 535 8.79 3.13 -31.12
N LEU A 536 9.63 3.80 -30.32
CA LEU A 536 9.65 5.26 -30.18
C LEU A 536 10.17 5.95 -31.44
N ASP A 537 11.20 5.40 -32.09
CA ASP A 537 11.74 5.93 -33.35
C ASP A 537 10.74 5.79 -34.51
N GLY A 538 9.90 4.74 -34.49
CA GLY A 538 8.79 4.60 -35.43
C GLY A 538 7.83 5.79 -35.36
N VAL A 539 7.45 6.19 -34.14
CA VAL A 539 6.58 7.36 -33.91
C VAL A 539 7.21 8.66 -34.43
N ARG A 540 8.50 8.88 -34.16
CA ARG A 540 9.20 10.09 -34.63
C ARG A 540 9.20 10.22 -36.16
N LYS A 541 9.34 9.10 -36.89
CA LYS A 541 9.39 9.11 -38.37
C LYS A 541 8.05 9.45 -39.01
N ASP A 542 6.95 8.99 -38.43
CA ASP A 542 5.61 9.18 -39.01
C ASP A 542 5.12 10.64 -38.86
N HIS A 543 5.60 11.39 -37.86
CA HIS A 543 5.21 12.79 -37.63
C HIS A 543 6.01 13.83 -38.44
N VAL A 544 7.15 13.49 -39.05
CA VAL A 544 7.92 14.42 -39.92
C VAL A 544 7.15 14.74 -41.22
N ASN A 545 6.17 13.93 -41.59
CA ASN A 545 5.27 14.18 -42.72
C ASN A 545 3.95 14.79 -42.22
N GLY A 546 3.99 16.10 -41.95
CA GLY A 546 2.94 16.87 -41.28
C GLY A 546 1.49 16.46 -41.60
N PHE A 547 0.73 16.21 -40.53
CA PHE A 547 -0.71 15.98 -40.63
C PHE A 547 -1.45 17.29 -40.92
N VAL A 548 -2.47 17.18 -41.78
CA VAL A 548 -3.39 18.27 -42.13
C VAL A 548 -4.19 18.67 -40.88
N ALA A 549 -4.20 19.96 -40.58
CA ALA A 549 -4.88 20.60 -39.47
C ALA A 549 -6.33 20.12 -39.27
N LYS A 550 -6.70 19.76 -38.03
CA LYS A 550 -8.07 19.43 -37.64
C LYS A 550 -8.72 20.55 -36.81
N LEU A 551 -9.89 20.94 -37.31
CA LEU A 551 -11.18 21.32 -36.71
C LEU A 551 -11.23 22.19 -35.43
N PRO A 552 -12.23 23.09 -35.36
CA PRO A 552 -12.29 24.13 -34.34
C PRO A 552 -12.45 23.60 -32.92
N GLU A 553 -11.71 24.21 -31.99
CA GLU A 553 -11.76 23.99 -30.55
C GLU A 553 -13.20 23.98 -30.03
N LYS A 554 -13.62 22.84 -29.46
CA LYS A 554 -14.83 22.79 -28.65
C LYS A 554 -14.49 23.26 -27.24
N LYS A 555 -15.19 24.30 -26.77
CA LYS A 555 -15.10 24.81 -25.39
C LYS A 555 -15.16 23.67 -24.38
N ASN A 556 -14.18 23.66 -23.48
CA ASN A 556 -13.95 22.59 -22.53
C ASN A 556 -14.95 22.67 -21.36
N PHE A 557 -15.59 21.55 -21.02
CA PHE A 557 -16.59 21.46 -19.95
C PHE A 557 -16.01 21.74 -18.54
N TYR A 558 -14.68 21.63 -18.38
CA TYR A 558 -13.99 21.78 -17.10
C TYR A 558 -13.44 23.19 -16.82
N GLU A 559 -13.66 24.19 -17.69
CA GLU A 559 -13.31 25.58 -17.37
C GLU A 559 -14.07 26.11 -16.13
N ALA A 560 -15.17 25.46 -15.75
CA ALA A 560 -15.99 25.83 -14.59
C ALA A 560 -15.58 25.16 -13.27
N ASP A 561 -14.84 24.04 -13.30
CA ASP A 561 -14.31 23.41 -12.09
C ASP A 561 -13.03 24.16 -11.70
N LYS A 562 -13.19 25.17 -10.83
CA LYS A 562 -12.06 25.85 -10.20
C LYS A 562 -11.18 24.80 -9.53
N GLN A 563 -10.06 24.45 -10.18
CA GLN A 563 -8.99 23.69 -9.56
C GLN A 563 -8.73 24.35 -8.20
N THR A 564 -8.89 23.57 -7.13
CA THR A 564 -8.70 24.09 -5.79
C THR A 564 -7.21 24.40 -5.68
N ILE A 565 -6.83 25.67 -5.79
CA ILE A 565 -5.46 26.11 -5.52
C ILE A 565 -5.18 25.71 -4.08
N VAL A 566 -4.37 24.66 -3.91
CA VAL A 566 -3.99 24.16 -2.59
C VAL A 566 -3.12 25.24 -1.95
N LYS A 567 -3.69 25.99 -1.01
CA LYS A 567 -2.92 26.93 -0.20
C LYS A 567 -2.15 26.12 0.84
N HIS A 568 -0.86 25.93 0.64
CA HIS A 568 0.00 25.30 1.65
C HIS A 568 0.01 26.16 2.91
N LYS A 569 -0.30 25.56 4.05
CA LYS A 569 -0.39 26.25 5.34
C LYS A 569 1.03 26.44 5.90
N LYS A 570 1.79 27.42 5.39
CA LYS A 570 3.07 27.81 6.00
C LYS A 570 2.79 28.58 7.31
N VAL A 571 2.97 27.93 8.45
CA VAL A 571 3.21 28.60 9.74
C VAL A 571 4.34 27.87 10.45
N LYS A 572 5.60 28.13 10.04
CA LYS A 572 6.76 27.87 10.90
C LYS A 572 6.80 29.01 11.92
N ASN A 573 6.21 28.80 13.09
CA ASN A 573 6.50 29.63 14.25
C ASN A 573 7.91 29.26 14.72
N HIS A 574 8.91 30.05 14.34
CA HIS A 574 10.22 30.00 14.97
C HIS A 574 10.07 30.44 16.43
N HIS A 575 10.14 29.49 17.35
CA HIS A 575 10.38 29.73 18.76
C HIS A 575 11.71 29.11 19.17
#